data_AF-A0A484KJH8-F1
#
_entry.id   AF-A0A484KJH8-F1
#
_cell.length_a   1.000
_cell.length_b   1.000
_cell.length_c   1.000
_cell.angle_alpha   90.00
_cell.angle_beta   90.00
_cell.angle_gamma   90.00
#
_symmetry.space_group_name_H-M   'P 1'
#
loop_
_entity.id
_entity.type
_entity.pdbx_description
1 polymer ?
#
loop_
_entity_poly.entity_id
_entity_poly.type
_entity_poly.pdbx_seq_one_letter_code
_entity_poly.pdbx_strand_id
1 'polypeptide(L)'
;MEFEEFAIPEDQPERDAGDSQIPAAKTSTVNRETVKILDEDEHADDRLKEKGKEKVGRRQKKVATTHPSYGKKRARSDPEPASQSIEEAFVNLGLRLKEAGEIRPYAAERLGMGSPTELARLKKENEEMAHILKSQADELIRLSGLTGTMKAEISQLKEENGQLMDEVSATKKEMALKEQSFPSRAAAWVNENRAEAARVMTASPEATMESFRLLYREPEGKKMITAIGSFGFKSGQKKDRAASHRVLKKRDPDFSAAAYGLAPIPEEEPTPPSP
;
A
#
# COMPACT_ATOMS: atom_id res chain seq x y z
N MET A 1 -42.94 -26.95 50.53
CA MET A 1 -42.26 -26.00 49.62
C MET A 1 -43.37 -25.30 48.89
N GLU A 2 -43.68 -24.07 49.33
CA GLU A 2 -44.73 -23.25 48.74
C GLU A 2 -44.15 -22.55 47.52
N PHE A 3 -44.87 -22.57 46.40
CA PHE A 3 -44.48 -21.88 45.18
C PHE A 3 -45.29 -20.59 45.09
N GLU A 4 -44.57 -19.47 45.06
CA GLU A 4 -45.14 -18.14 44.84
C GLU A 4 -45.33 -17.95 43.33
N GLU A 5 -46.58 -17.70 42.94
CA GLU A 5 -47.05 -17.65 41.55
C GLU A 5 -46.60 -16.34 40.89
N PHE A 6 -45.77 -16.44 39.84
CA PHE A 6 -45.41 -15.29 39.00
C PHE A 6 -46.55 -15.00 38.01
N ALA A 7 -47.17 -13.84 38.13
CA ALA A 7 -48.16 -13.34 37.19
C ALA A 7 -47.52 -13.01 35.83
N ILE A 8 -48.06 -13.59 34.76
CA ILE A 8 -47.73 -13.26 33.37
C ILE A 8 -48.58 -12.05 32.96
N PRO A 9 -48.02 -10.96 32.41
CA PRO A 9 -48.83 -9.87 31.88
C PRO A 9 -49.65 -10.36 30.68
N GLU A 10 -50.97 -10.14 30.73
CA GLU A 10 -51.90 -10.45 29.63
C GLU A 10 -51.66 -9.50 28.44
N ASP A 11 -51.41 -10.09 27.27
CA ASP A 11 -51.53 -9.39 25.98
C ASP A 11 -53.02 -9.21 25.65
N GLN A 12 -53.48 -7.96 25.58
CA GLN A 12 -54.74 -7.62 24.93
C GLN A 12 -54.50 -7.06 23.52
N PRO A 13 -55.25 -7.51 22.50
CA PRO A 13 -55.20 -6.93 21.16
C PRO A 13 -56.33 -5.92 20.99
N GLU A 14 -56.05 -4.74 20.42
CA GLU A 14 -57.02 -4.04 19.59
C GLU A 14 -56.37 -3.03 18.63
N ARG A 15 -56.83 -3.08 17.38
CA ARG A 15 -56.58 -2.16 16.25
C ARG A 15 -57.30 -0.83 16.55
N ASP A 16 -57.07 0.33 15.94
CA ASP A 16 -56.87 0.64 14.52
C ASP A 16 -56.55 2.15 14.34
N ALA A 17 -56.00 2.48 13.17
CA ALA A 17 -56.00 3.78 12.47
C ALA A 17 -55.38 5.04 13.14
N GLY A 18 -54.26 5.50 12.57
CA GLY A 18 -53.70 6.83 12.81
C GLY A 18 -52.62 7.16 11.80
N ASP A 19 -53.05 7.67 10.64
CA ASP A 19 -52.24 8.23 9.55
C ASP A 19 -51.25 9.30 10.05
N SER A 20 -49.96 9.17 9.74
CA SER A 20 -49.02 10.30 9.60
C SER A 20 -47.68 9.87 9.00
N GLN A 21 -47.22 10.72 8.09
CA GLN A 21 -46.11 10.57 7.16
C GLN A 21 -44.73 10.73 7.84
N ILE A 22 -43.79 9.83 7.46
CA ILE A 22 -42.39 10.04 6.97
C ILE A 22 -41.38 10.77 7.93
N PRO A 23 -40.07 10.37 8.02
CA PRO A 23 -39.29 9.60 7.04
C PRO A 23 -38.53 8.37 7.56
N ALA A 24 -38.35 7.46 6.61
CA ALA A 24 -37.44 6.33 6.64
C ALA A 24 -35.99 6.75 6.95
N ALA A 25 -35.35 5.96 7.82
CA ALA A 25 -33.93 6.01 8.08
C ALA A 25 -33.14 5.82 6.77
N LYS A 26 -32.23 6.75 6.53
CA LYS A 26 -31.35 6.81 5.36
C LYS A 26 -30.47 5.55 5.32
N THR A 27 -30.71 4.70 4.33
CA THR A 27 -29.70 3.80 3.79
C THR A 27 -28.60 4.67 3.18
N SER A 28 -27.38 4.57 3.70
CA SER A 28 -26.21 5.16 3.06
C SER A 28 -25.91 4.36 1.78
N THR A 29 -26.43 4.82 0.66
CA THR A 29 -25.97 4.40 -0.66
C THR A 29 -24.53 4.85 -0.80
N VAL A 30 -23.59 3.91 -0.67
CA VAL A 30 -22.18 4.14 -1.00
C VAL A 30 -22.11 4.41 -2.50
N ASN A 31 -21.87 5.67 -2.87
CA ASN A 31 -21.50 6.04 -4.22
C ASN A 31 -20.18 5.32 -4.56
N ARG A 32 -20.22 4.39 -5.52
CA ARG A 32 -19.02 3.93 -6.21
C ARG A 32 -18.59 5.05 -7.16
N GLU A 33 -17.73 5.94 -6.68
CA GLU A 33 -17.01 6.85 -7.56
C GLU A 33 -16.00 6.02 -8.36
N THR A 34 -16.38 5.74 -9.60
CA THR A 34 -15.51 5.09 -10.58
C THR A 34 -14.62 6.18 -11.13
N VAL A 35 -13.35 6.22 -10.73
CA VAL A 35 -12.35 7.08 -11.35
C VAL A 35 -12.08 6.54 -12.76
N LYS A 36 -12.74 7.12 -13.76
CA LYS A 36 -12.36 7.00 -15.17
C LYS A 36 -11.18 7.93 -15.39
N ILE A 37 -10.00 7.35 -15.57
CA ILE A 37 -8.86 8.09 -16.14
C ILE A 37 -9.20 8.25 -17.63
N LEU A 38 -9.50 9.48 -18.03
CA LEU A 38 -9.59 9.91 -19.42
C LEU A 38 -8.15 10.02 -19.95
N ASP A 39 -7.77 9.10 -20.83
CA ASP A 39 -6.67 9.27 -21.77
C ASP A 39 -7.25 9.94 -23.04
N GLU A 40 -6.84 11.18 -23.30
CA GLU A 40 -6.93 11.95 -24.55
C GLU A 40 -5.71 12.90 -24.51
N ASP A 41 -4.76 12.91 -25.45
CA ASP A 41 -4.93 12.99 -26.90
C ASP A 41 -3.80 12.31 -27.74
N GLU A 42 -4.27 11.75 -28.87
CA GLU A 42 -3.69 11.50 -30.20
C GLU A 42 -2.67 12.56 -30.72
N HIS A 43 -1.76 12.37 -31.68
CA HIS A 43 -1.56 11.51 -32.88
C HIS A 43 -0.01 11.47 -33.16
N ALA A 44 0.62 10.67 -34.02
CA ALA A 44 0.23 9.93 -35.21
C ALA A 44 1.19 8.76 -35.48
N ASP A 45 0.65 7.73 -36.11
CA ASP A 45 1.27 6.74 -36.99
C ASP A 45 2.58 7.17 -37.67
N ASP A 46 3.56 6.28 -37.86
CA ASP A 46 3.43 5.19 -38.84
C ASP A 46 4.67 4.26 -38.78
N ARG A 47 4.38 2.97 -38.61
CA ARG A 47 4.93 1.85 -39.39
C ARG A 47 6.44 1.51 -39.39
N LEU A 48 6.65 0.33 -38.79
CA LEU A 48 7.14 -0.91 -39.44
C LEU A 48 8.64 -1.29 -39.35
N LYS A 49 8.79 -2.45 -38.69
CA LYS A 49 9.61 -3.62 -39.05
C LYS A 49 11.10 -3.58 -38.72
N GLU A 50 11.38 -4.14 -37.55
CA GLU A 50 12.60 -4.88 -37.27
C GLU A 50 12.61 -6.20 -38.07
N LYS A 51 13.49 -6.29 -39.08
CA LYS A 51 14.04 -7.56 -39.59
C LYS A 51 15.51 -7.34 -39.91
N GLY A 52 16.37 -8.07 -39.21
CA GLY A 52 17.81 -7.86 -39.19
C GLY A 52 18.55 -8.13 -40.50
N LYS A 53 19.84 -7.76 -40.48
CA LYS A 53 20.96 -8.51 -41.06
C LYS A 53 22.26 -7.76 -40.75
N GLU A 54 23.13 -8.45 -40.00
CA GLU A 54 24.57 -8.27 -40.00
C GLU A 54 25.10 -8.12 -41.44
N LYS A 55 25.87 -7.06 -41.72
CA LYS A 55 27.00 -7.07 -42.67
C LYS A 55 28.02 -5.96 -42.36
N VAL A 56 29.25 -6.42 -42.14
CA VAL A 56 30.54 -5.72 -42.27
C VAL A 56 30.56 -4.75 -43.46
N GLY A 57 31.11 -3.54 -43.26
CA GLY A 57 31.24 -2.56 -44.34
C GLY A 57 32.09 -1.33 -44.00
N ARG A 58 33.40 -1.54 -43.85
CA ARG A 58 34.44 -0.48 -43.79
C ARG A 58 34.36 0.43 -45.03
N ARG A 59 34.13 1.73 -44.86
CA ARG A 59 34.51 2.73 -45.88
C ARG A 59 34.57 4.18 -45.34
N GLN A 60 35.78 4.64 -45.08
CA GLN A 60 36.09 6.06 -44.86
C GLN A 60 35.96 6.81 -46.19
N LYS A 61 35.19 7.90 -46.23
CA LYS A 61 35.09 8.78 -47.40
C LYS A 61 36.05 9.96 -47.22
N LYS A 62 37.22 9.87 -47.86
CA LYS A 62 38.09 11.00 -48.17
C LYS A 62 37.39 11.84 -49.25
N VAL A 63 37.18 13.12 -49.00
CA VAL A 63 36.77 14.10 -50.02
C VAL A 63 38.02 14.91 -50.35
N ALA A 64 38.54 14.68 -51.55
CA ALA A 64 39.56 15.50 -52.17
C ALA A 64 38.86 16.50 -53.09
N THR A 65 39.15 17.78 -52.91
CA THR A 65 38.85 18.82 -53.89
C THR A 65 40.19 19.35 -54.42
N THR A 66 40.68 18.68 -55.46
CA THR A 66 41.70 19.18 -56.38
C THR A 66 41.16 20.40 -57.12
N HIS A 67 42.01 21.39 -57.42
CA HIS A 67 42.12 22.08 -58.73
C HIS A 67 43.23 23.17 -58.65
N PRO A 68 43.79 23.64 -59.78
CA PRO A 68 45.05 23.14 -60.33
C PRO A 68 46.12 24.24 -60.43
N SER A 69 47.38 23.89 -60.76
CA SER A 69 48.07 24.40 -61.96
C SER A 69 49.60 24.30 -61.88
N TYR A 70 50.12 23.62 -62.90
CA TYR A 70 51.31 23.91 -63.69
C TYR A 70 52.61 24.33 -63.00
N GLY A 71 53.56 23.38 -63.02
CA GLY A 71 54.97 23.68 -62.92
C GLY A 71 55.43 24.64 -64.02
N LYS A 72 56.26 25.60 -63.61
CA LYS A 72 57.14 26.35 -64.52
C LYS A 72 58.39 26.75 -63.75
N LYS A 73 59.47 26.00 -63.93
CA LYS A 73 60.82 26.47 -63.58
C LYS A 73 61.27 27.47 -64.65
N ARG A 74 61.72 28.66 -64.25
CA ARG A 74 62.98 29.33 -64.67
C ARG A 74 63.11 30.74 -64.04
N ALA A 75 64.16 30.86 -63.22
CA ALA A 75 65.17 31.93 -63.16
C ALA A 75 64.94 33.25 -62.38
N ARG A 76 65.91 33.50 -61.47
CA ARG A 76 66.43 34.77 -60.87
C ARG A 76 65.52 35.48 -59.84
N SER A 77 65.93 35.94 -58.64
CA SER A 77 67.17 35.97 -57.84
C SER A 77 66.79 36.40 -56.39
N ASP A 78 67.61 36.07 -55.38
CA ASP A 78 67.55 36.34 -53.91
C ASP A 78 67.38 37.81 -53.43
N PRO A 79 67.19 38.11 -52.11
CA PRO A 79 67.23 37.22 -50.93
C PRO A 79 66.04 37.26 -49.95
N GLU A 80 65.92 36.14 -49.24
CA GLU A 80 65.19 35.86 -48.01
C GLU A 80 65.63 36.78 -46.84
N PRO A 81 64.73 37.43 -46.08
CA PRO A 81 65.12 38.02 -44.80
C PRO A 81 65.31 36.89 -43.79
N ALA A 82 66.51 36.83 -43.21
CA ALA A 82 66.90 35.88 -42.17
C ALA A 82 65.74 35.61 -41.20
N SER A 83 65.39 34.34 -41.03
CA SER A 83 64.41 33.87 -40.06
C SER A 83 64.88 34.23 -38.65
N GLN A 84 64.52 35.42 -38.18
CA GLN A 84 64.79 35.85 -36.81
C GLN A 84 64.18 34.84 -35.84
N SER A 85 65.01 34.34 -34.93
CA SER A 85 64.53 33.56 -33.79
C SER A 85 63.58 34.41 -32.95
N ILE A 86 62.55 33.78 -32.35
CA ILE A 86 61.63 34.46 -31.43
C ILE A 86 62.41 35.15 -30.31
N GLU A 87 63.47 34.51 -29.81
CA GLU A 87 64.34 35.09 -28.78
C GLU A 87 65.09 36.33 -29.29
N GLU A 88 65.61 36.31 -30.52
CA GLU A 88 66.23 37.49 -31.15
C GLU A 88 65.23 38.62 -31.38
N ALA A 89 63.98 38.29 -31.70
CA ALA A 89 62.93 39.29 -31.85
C ALA A 89 62.61 39.99 -30.51
N PHE A 90 62.55 39.24 -29.41
CA PHE A 90 62.36 39.81 -28.07
C PHE A 90 63.57 40.63 -27.60
N VAL A 91 64.79 40.17 -27.86
CA VAL A 91 66.02 40.90 -27.53
C VAL A 91 66.10 42.20 -28.36
N ASN A 92 65.81 42.16 -29.66
CA ASN A 92 65.76 43.36 -30.51
C ASN A 92 64.65 44.32 -30.09
N LEU A 93 63.49 43.82 -29.68
CA LEU A 93 62.41 44.66 -29.15
C LEU A 93 62.85 45.34 -27.85
N GLY A 94 63.49 44.61 -26.94
CA GLY A 94 64.05 45.17 -25.69
C GLY A 94 65.10 46.24 -25.94
N LEU A 95 66.00 46.03 -26.91
CA LEU A 95 66.98 47.02 -27.36
C LEU A 95 66.31 48.27 -27.95
N ARG A 96 65.31 48.10 -28.83
CA ARG A 96 64.56 49.22 -29.42
C ARG A 96 63.78 50.02 -28.39
N LEU A 97 63.25 49.38 -27.35
CA LEU A 97 62.56 50.05 -26.25
C LEU A 97 63.53 50.79 -25.33
N LYS A 98 64.74 50.25 -25.12
CA LYS A 98 65.82 50.89 -24.37
C LYS A 98 66.38 52.11 -25.10
N GLU A 99 66.43 52.06 -26.43
CA GLU A 99 66.91 53.15 -27.29
C GLU A 99 65.85 54.26 -27.47
N ALA A 100 64.56 53.91 -27.42
CA ALA A 100 63.42 54.84 -27.52
C ALA A 100 63.10 55.60 -26.21
N GLY A 101 64.13 55.99 -25.43
CA GLY A 101 64.04 56.57 -24.08
C GLY A 101 62.79 57.42 -23.80
N GLU A 102 62.13 57.08 -22.67
CA GLU A 102 60.84 57.59 -22.18
C GLU A 102 59.68 57.53 -23.20
N ILE A 103 58.80 56.55 -22.99
CA ILE A 103 57.54 56.37 -23.72
C ILE A 103 56.64 57.59 -23.47
N ARG A 104 56.64 58.54 -24.41
CA ARG A 104 55.70 59.67 -24.44
C ARG A 104 54.25 59.14 -24.42
N PRO A 105 53.26 59.86 -23.86
CA PRO A 105 51.87 59.41 -23.73
C PRO A 105 51.25 58.87 -25.04
N TYR A 106 51.66 59.44 -26.17
CA TYR A 106 51.22 59.06 -27.51
C TYR A 106 51.64 57.63 -27.94
N ALA A 107 52.72 57.09 -27.38
CA ALA A 107 53.16 55.72 -27.65
C ALA A 107 52.39 54.69 -26.80
N ALA A 108 51.94 55.04 -25.60
CA ALA A 108 51.05 54.20 -24.79
C ALA A 108 49.66 54.02 -25.46
N GLU A 109 49.13 55.08 -26.06
CA GLU A 109 47.89 55.06 -26.85
C GLU A 109 48.01 54.18 -28.10
N ARG A 110 49.16 54.23 -28.79
CA ARG A 110 49.44 53.39 -29.98
C ARG A 110 49.76 51.91 -29.63
N LEU A 111 50.17 51.63 -28.39
CA LEU A 111 50.36 50.30 -27.83
C LEU A 111 49.05 49.69 -27.28
N GLY A 112 47.92 50.40 -27.40
CA GLY A 112 46.63 49.94 -26.88
C GLY A 112 46.58 49.87 -25.36
N MET A 113 47.50 50.55 -24.66
CA MET A 113 47.48 50.61 -23.20
C MET A 113 46.43 51.65 -22.78
N GLY A 114 45.32 51.16 -22.23
CA GLY A 114 44.22 52.01 -21.75
C GLY A 114 44.68 53.04 -20.71
N SER A 115 43.89 54.10 -20.50
CA SER A 115 44.21 55.11 -19.49
C SER A 115 44.33 54.47 -18.10
N PRO A 116 45.16 55.02 -17.19
CA PRO A 116 45.29 54.49 -15.82
C PRO A 116 43.94 54.33 -15.09
N THR A 117 42.97 55.20 -15.39
CA THR A 117 41.60 55.16 -14.87
C THR A 117 40.81 53.96 -15.41
N GLU A 118 40.89 53.67 -16.72
CA GLU A 118 40.22 52.51 -17.32
C GLU A 118 40.83 51.19 -16.82
N LEU A 119 42.17 51.14 -16.66
CA LEU A 119 42.85 49.98 -16.09
C LEU A 119 42.45 49.72 -14.63
N ALA A 120 42.30 50.78 -13.83
CA ALA A 120 41.82 50.65 -12.44
C ALA A 120 40.37 50.16 -12.38
N ARG A 121 39.50 50.64 -13.28
CA ARG A 121 38.11 50.16 -13.36
C ARG A 121 38.04 48.69 -13.77
N LEU A 122 38.75 48.30 -14.83
CA LEU A 122 38.79 46.91 -15.31
C LEU A 122 39.36 45.95 -14.26
N LYS A 123 40.36 46.39 -13.49
CA LYS A 123 40.89 45.59 -12.38
C LYS A 123 39.82 45.32 -11.31
N LYS A 124 39.07 46.34 -10.92
CA LYS A 124 37.98 46.20 -9.93
C LYS A 124 36.86 45.29 -10.45
N GLU A 125 36.43 45.47 -11.70
CA GLU A 125 35.43 44.59 -12.34
C GLU A 125 35.92 43.14 -12.39
N ASN A 126 37.20 42.91 -12.68
CA ASN A 126 37.79 41.57 -12.68
C ASN A 126 37.83 40.95 -11.27
N GLU A 127 38.10 41.74 -10.23
CA GLU A 127 38.02 41.30 -8.83
C GLU A 127 36.57 40.94 -8.43
N GLU A 128 35.59 41.76 -8.80
CA GLU A 128 34.16 41.48 -8.57
C GLU A 128 33.70 40.20 -9.29
N MET A 129 34.08 40.04 -10.57
CA MET A 129 33.80 38.83 -11.35
C MET A 129 34.43 37.59 -10.71
N ALA A 130 35.66 37.68 -10.21
CA ALA A 130 36.31 36.58 -9.50
C ALA A 130 35.57 36.20 -8.21
N HIS A 131 35.06 37.18 -7.45
CA HIS A 131 34.23 36.94 -6.28
C HIS A 131 32.92 36.23 -6.62
N ILE A 132 32.23 36.66 -7.69
CA ILE A 132 30.99 36.02 -8.16
C ILE A 132 31.24 34.57 -8.57
N LEU A 133 32.29 34.32 -9.37
CA LEU A 133 32.64 32.97 -9.80
C LEU A 133 32.96 32.05 -8.63
N LYS A 134 33.67 32.55 -7.62
CA LYS A 134 33.93 31.80 -6.39
C LYS A 134 32.63 31.46 -5.66
N SER A 135 31.75 32.43 -5.46
CA SER A 135 30.44 32.20 -4.84
C SER A 135 29.58 31.18 -5.60
N GLN A 136 29.57 31.23 -6.93
CA GLN A 136 28.85 30.25 -7.75
C GLN A 136 29.45 28.85 -7.63
N ALA A 137 30.78 28.74 -7.58
CA ALA A 137 31.46 27.46 -7.36
C ALA A 137 31.10 26.86 -5.99
N ASP A 138 31.08 27.68 -4.94
CA ASP A 138 30.70 27.25 -3.59
C ASP A 138 29.24 26.76 -3.53
N GLU A 139 28.30 27.45 -4.19
CA GLU A 139 26.90 27.01 -4.29
C GLU A 139 26.74 25.71 -5.08
N LEU A 140 27.50 25.53 -6.17
CA LEU A 140 27.50 24.26 -6.92
C LEU A 140 28.02 23.09 -6.07
N ILE A 141 29.06 23.31 -5.27
CA ILE A 141 29.56 22.30 -4.32
C ILE A 141 28.47 21.95 -3.29
N ARG A 142 27.79 22.95 -2.72
CA ARG A 142 26.71 22.75 -1.76
C ARG A 142 25.54 21.97 -2.36
N LEU A 143 25.08 22.34 -3.56
CA LEU A 143 24.00 21.66 -4.28
C LEU A 143 24.38 20.22 -4.68
N SER A 144 25.64 20.01 -5.09
CA SER A 144 26.16 18.68 -5.37
C SER A 144 26.15 17.80 -4.12
N GLY A 145 26.57 18.34 -2.96
CA GLY A 145 26.47 17.67 -1.67
C GLY A 145 25.04 17.26 -1.32
N LEU A 146 24.08 18.19 -1.44
CA LEU A 146 22.67 17.91 -1.18
C LEU A 146 22.09 16.86 -2.13
N THR A 147 22.46 16.91 -3.41
CA THR A 147 22.04 15.89 -4.39
C THR A 147 22.59 14.51 -4.01
N GLY A 148 23.83 14.45 -3.50
CA GLY A 148 24.44 13.24 -2.98
C GLY A 148 23.70 12.66 -1.78
N THR A 149 23.34 13.51 -0.80
CA THR A 149 22.60 13.07 0.39
C THR A 149 21.20 12.59 0.03
N MET A 150 20.49 13.31 -0.84
CA MET A 150 19.16 12.90 -1.33
C MET A 150 19.22 11.56 -2.05
N LYS A 151 20.27 11.30 -2.85
CA LYS A 151 20.45 10.02 -3.55
C LYS A 151 20.68 8.86 -2.57
N ALA A 152 21.42 9.10 -1.48
CA ALA A 152 21.64 8.10 -0.44
C ALA A 152 20.32 7.77 0.29
N GLU A 153 19.56 8.80 0.68
CA GLU A 153 18.25 8.64 1.35
C GLU A 153 17.24 7.91 0.45
N ILE A 154 17.17 8.25 -0.84
CA ILE A 154 16.30 7.52 -1.79
C ILE A 154 16.70 6.04 -1.89
N SER A 155 18.00 5.75 -1.84
CA SER A 155 18.48 4.36 -1.87
C SER A 155 18.07 3.61 -0.61
N GLN A 156 18.22 4.24 0.56
CA GLN A 156 17.81 3.68 1.85
C GLN A 156 16.29 3.43 1.91
N LEU A 157 15.47 4.42 1.53
CA LEU A 157 14.01 4.27 1.52
C LEU A 157 13.55 3.17 0.56
N LYS A 158 14.24 2.93 -0.55
CA LYS A 158 13.93 1.80 -1.45
C LYS A 158 14.23 0.45 -0.82
N GLU A 159 15.33 0.36 -0.08
CA GLU A 159 15.69 -0.85 0.66
C GLU A 159 14.68 -1.14 1.78
N GLU A 160 14.37 -0.14 2.61
CA GLU A 160 13.38 -0.25 3.69
C GLU A 160 11.99 -0.60 3.16
N ASN A 161 11.55 0.01 2.05
CA ASN A 161 10.30 -0.37 1.41
C ASN A 161 10.32 -1.82 0.91
N GLY A 162 11.45 -2.32 0.42
CA GLY A 162 11.62 -3.72 0.03
C GLY A 162 11.45 -4.66 1.24
N GLN A 163 12.14 -4.36 2.33
CA GLN A 163 12.04 -5.13 3.58
C GLN A 163 10.61 -5.15 4.13
N LEU A 164 9.93 -3.99 4.16
CA LEU A 164 8.55 -3.89 4.61
C LEU A 164 7.59 -4.72 3.73
N MET A 165 7.79 -4.74 2.41
CA MET A 165 6.99 -5.58 1.51
C MET A 165 7.14 -7.07 1.82
N ASP A 166 8.34 -7.51 2.16
CA ASP A 166 8.62 -8.89 2.57
C ASP A 166 8.00 -9.22 3.93
N GLU A 167 8.11 -8.32 4.92
CA GLU A 167 7.49 -8.47 6.24
C GLU A 167 5.96 -8.52 6.16
N VAL A 168 5.34 -7.63 5.39
CA VAL A 168 3.88 -7.64 5.15
C VAL A 168 3.46 -8.94 4.48
N SER A 169 4.26 -9.45 3.53
CA SER A 169 3.99 -10.72 2.87
C SER A 169 4.10 -11.91 3.83
N ALA A 170 5.10 -11.90 4.72
CA ALA A 170 5.30 -12.94 5.72
C ALA A 170 4.18 -12.95 6.78
N THR A 171 3.85 -11.79 7.33
CA THR A 171 2.76 -11.63 8.33
C THR A 171 1.41 -12.03 7.75
N LYS A 172 1.11 -11.69 6.50
CA LYS A 172 -0.11 -12.13 5.82
C LYS A 172 -0.17 -13.65 5.67
N LYS A 173 0.94 -14.30 5.31
CA LYS A 173 1.03 -15.77 5.23
C LYS A 173 0.84 -16.43 6.60
N GLU A 174 1.46 -15.89 7.65
CA GLU A 174 1.31 -16.39 9.01
C GLU A 174 -0.14 -16.26 9.51
N MET A 175 -0.77 -15.11 9.26
CA MET A 175 -2.18 -14.89 9.60
C MET A 175 -3.09 -15.90 8.91
N ALA A 176 -2.89 -16.12 7.60
CA ALA A 176 -3.66 -17.10 6.84
C ALA A 176 -3.47 -18.53 7.38
N LEU A 177 -2.24 -18.89 7.78
CA LEU A 177 -1.97 -20.20 8.37
C LEU A 177 -2.66 -20.35 9.74
N LYS A 178 -2.61 -19.32 10.58
CA LYS A 178 -3.30 -19.32 11.88
C LYS A 178 -4.81 -19.44 11.70
N GLU A 179 -5.38 -18.67 10.79
CA GLU A 179 -6.81 -18.72 10.45
C GLU A 179 -7.22 -20.10 9.92
N GLN A 180 -6.43 -20.71 9.02
CA GLN A 180 -6.66 -22.06 8.54
C GLN A 180 -6.64 -23.10 9.67
N SER A 181 -5.70 -22.97 10.61
CA SER A 181 -5.56 -23.90 11.74
C SER A 181 -6.59 -23.68 12.86
N PHE A 182 -7.21 -22.49 12.92
CA PHE A 182 -8.04 -22.07 14.04
C PHE A 182 -9.25 -22.99 14.28
N PRO A 183 -10.06 -23.38 13.26
CA PRO A 183 -11.20 -24.26 13.47
C PRO A 183 -10.81 -25.61 14.09
N SER A 184 -9.73 -26.23 13.58
CA SER A 184 -9.25 -27.51 14.12
C SER A 184 -8.74 -27.37 15.55
N ARG A 185 -8.02 -26.29 15.85
CA ARG A 185 -7.54 -26.00 17.20
C ARG A 185 -8.69 -25.70 18.17
N ALA A 186 -9.69 -24.95 17.73
CA ALA A 186 -10.89 -24.68 18.51
C ALA A 186 -11.67 -25.98 18.80
N ALA A 187 -11.81 -26.86 17.80
CA ALA A 187 -12.46 -28.15 17.98
C ALA A 187 -11.70 -29.06 18.97
N ALA A 188 -10.37 -29.12 18.86
CA ALA A 188 -9.52 -29.85 19.81
C ALA A 188 -9.68 -29.30 21.23
N TRP A 189 -9.60 -27.97 21.39
CA TRP A 189 -9.80 -27.32 22.67
C TRP A 189 -11.17 -27.63 23.28
N VAL A 190 -12.25 -27.57 22.49
CA VAL A 190 -13.59 -27.95 22.96
C VAL A 190 -13.60 -29.40 23.44
N ASN A 191 -13.04 -30.34 22.68
CA ASN A 191 -13.01 -31.75 23.08
C ASN A 191 -12.26 -31.98 24.39
N GLU A 192 -11.11 -31.33 24.57
CA GLU A 192 -10.28 -31.44 25.77
C GLU A 192 -10.94 -30.80 27.00
N ASN A 193 -11.68 -29.70 26.81
CA ASN A 193 -12.22 -28.90 27.91
C ASN A 193 -13.69 -29.18 28.25
N ARG A 194 -14.39 -30.03 27.47
CA ARG A 194 -15.82 -30.36 27.66
C ARG A 194 -16.18 -30.77 29.09
N ALA A 195 -15.41 -31.69 29.68
CA ALA A 195 -15.71 -32.23 31.00
C ALA A 195 -15.50 -31.19 32.12
N GLU A 196 -14.46 -30.38 32.01
CA GLU A 196 -14.20 -29.28 32.94
C GLU A 196 -15.28 -28.20 32.80
N ALA A 197 -15.60 -27.79 31.57
CA ALA A 197 -16.65 -26.82 31.30
C ALA A 197 -18.00 -27.29 31.85
N ALA A 198 -18.38 -28.54 31.62
CA ALA A 198 -19.61 -29.11 32.17
C ALA A 198 -19.61 -29.05 33.71
N ARG A 199 -18.50 -29.42 34.36
CA ARG A 199 -18.38 -29.38 35.82
C ARG A 199 -18.52 -27.97 36.39
N VAL A 200 -17.86 -26.99 35.76
CA VAL A 200 -17.93 -25.58 36.18
C VAL A 200 -19.33 -25.03 35.99
N MET A 201 -19.97 -25.33 34.85
CA MET A 201 -21.33 -24.90 34.56
C MET A 201 -22.35 -25.51 35.53
N THR A 202 -22.16 -26.77 35.97
CA THR A 202 -23.10 -27.46 36.86
C THR A 202 -22.70 -27.45 38.34
N ALA A 203 -21.72 -26.62 38.71
CA ALA A 203 -21.19 -26.57 40.08
C ALA A 203 -22.23 -26.12 41.12
N SER A 204 -23.15 -25.23 40.75
CA SER A 204 -24.30 -24.82 41.58
C SER A 204 -25.53 -24.54 40.71
N PRO A 205 -26.75 -24.51 41.29
CA PRO A 205 -27.96 -24.13 40.56
C PRO A 205 -27.86 -22.73 39.93
N GLU A 206 -27.27 -21.77 40.63
CA GLU A 206 -27.05 -20.41 40.16
C GLU A 206 -26.06 -20.39 38.98
N ALA A 207 -24.92 -21.07 39.12
CA ALA A 207 -23.94 -21.19 38.04
C ALA A 207 -24.54 -21.87 36.80
N THR A 208 -25.39 -22.87 37.01
CA THR A 208 -26.11 -23.59 35.95
C THR A 208 -27.05 -22.65 35.22
N MET A 209 -27.85 -21.88 35.97
CA MET A 209 -28.81 -20.94 35.41
C MET A 209 -28.11 -19.83 34.62
N GLU A 210 -27.05 -19.23 35.17
CA GLU A 210 -26.26 -18.21 34.48
C GLU A 210 -25.60 -18.76 33.20
N SER A 211 -25.09 -19.99 33.26
CA SER A 211 -24.50 -20.65 32.09
C SER A 211 -25.53 -20.89 30.98
N PHE A 212 -26.73 -21.36 31.33
CA PHE A 212 -27.81 -21.54 30.36
C PHE A 212 -28.32 -20.20 29.81
N ARG A 213 -28.44 -19.15 30.64
CA ARG A 213 -28.78 -17.79 30.19
C ARG A 213 -27.77 -17.27 29.18
N LEU A 214 -26.48 -17.48 29.42
CA LEU A 214 -25.41 -17.10 28.49
C LEU A 214 -25.55 -17.85 27.16
N LEU A 215 -25.68 -19.18 27.21
CA LEU A 215 -25.85 -20.00 26.02
C LEU A 215 -27.13 -19.67 25.24
N TYR A 216 -28.20 -19.27 25.91
CA TYR A 216 -29.47 -18.94 25.26
C TYR A 216 -29.42 -17.63 24.45
N ARG A 217 -28.39 -16.78 24.64
CA ARG A 217 -28.17 -15.59 23.81
C ARG A 217 -27.71 -15.93 22.39
N GLU A 218 -26.96 -17.01 22.25
CA GLU A 218 -26.47 -17.48 20.95
C GLU A 218 -27.56 -18.27 20.20
N PRO A 219 -27.74 -18.06 18.88
CA PRO A 219 -28.79 -18.73 18.11
C PRO A 219 -28.71 -20.27 18.20
N GLU A 220 -27.51 -20.83 18.10
CA GLU A 220 -27.26 -22.27 18.19
C GLU A 220 -27.53 -22.79 19.62
N GLY A 221 -27.11 -22.03 20.64
CA GLY A 221 -27.36 -22.37 22.04
C GLY A 221 -28.85 -22.34 22.38
N LYS A 222 -29.60 -21.34 21.90
CA LYS A 222 -31.06 -21.26 22.01
C LYS A 222 -31.75 -22.46 21.38
N LYS A 223 -31.35 -22.86 20.17
CA LYS A 223 -31.88 -24.06 19.49
C LYS A 223 -31.62 -25.32 20.31
N MET A 224 -30.38 -25.50 20.79
CA MET A 224 -29.99 -26.65 21.60
C MET A 224 -30.80 -26.74 22.89
N ILE A 225 -30.86 -25.65 23.67
CA ILE A 225 -31.58 -25.61 24.96
C ILE A 225 -33.07 -25.88 24.76
N THR A 226 -33.67 -25.28 23.71
CA THR A 226 -35.09 -25.50 23.38
C THR A 226 -35.35 -26.96 23.01
N ALA A 227 -34.46 -27.61 22.26
CA ALA A 227 -34.58 -29.01 21.89
C ALA A 227 -34.48 -29.93 23.12
N ILE A 228 -33.54 -29.67 24.02
CA ILE A 228 -33.40 -30.39 25.30
C ILE A 228 -34.66 -30.24 26.16
N GLY A 229 -35.14 -29.01 26.35
CA GLY A 229 -36.35 -28.74 27.12
C GLY A 229 -37.59 -29.44 26.53
N SER A 230 -37.76 -29.37 25.21
CA SER A 230 -38.86 -30.02 24.50
C SER A 230 -38.81 -31.55 24.61
N PHE A 231 -37.62 -32.14 24.52
CA PHE A 231 -37.42 -33.57 24.74
C PHE A 231 -37.79 -33.98 26.17
N GLY A 232 -37.32 -33.23 27.18
CA GLY A 232 -37.65 -33.48 28.58
C GLY A 232 -39.15 -33.42 28.84
N PHE A 233 -39.83 -32.40 28.30
CA PHE A 233 -41.28 -32.23 28.41
C PHE A 233 -42.06 -33.39 27.78
N LYS A 234 -41.76 -33.75 26.52
CA LYS A 234 -42.43 -34.87 25.83
C LYS A 234 -42.21 -36.20 26.54
N SER A 235 -40.99 -36.43 27.02
CA SER A 235 -40.63 -37.66 27.75
C SER A 235 -41.35 -37.76 29.09
N GLY A 236 -41.47 -36.65 29.82
CA GLY A 236 -42.26 -36.57 31.05
C GLY A 236 -43.73 -36.87 30.80
N GLN A 237 -44.35 -36.18 29.83
CA GLN A 237 -45.75 -36.40 29.44
C GLN A 237 -46.05 -37.86 29.08
N LYS A 238 -45.17 -38.51 28.29
CA LYS A 238 -45.34 -39.92 27.94
C LYS A 238 -45.30 -40.83 29.17
N LYS A 239 -44.34 -40.61 30.08
CA LYS A 239 -44.20 -41.39 31.33
C LYS A 239 -45.40 -41.21 32.25
N ASP A 240 -45.86 -39.98 32.45
CA ASP A 240 -46.99 -39.66 33.34
C ASP A 240 -48.31 -40.23 32.80
N ARG A 241 -48.54 -40.13 31.48
CA ARG A 241 -49.70 -40.75 30.84
C ARG A 241 -49.64 -42.27 30.92
N ALA A 242 -48.47 -42.86 30.65
CA ALA A 242 -48.29 -44.31 30.77
C ALA A 242 -48.54 -44.82 32.19
N ALA A 243 -48.05 -44.11 33.21
CA ALA A 243 -48.31 -44.42 34.62
C ALA A 243 -49.81 -44.31 34.93
N SER A 244 -50.46 -43.23 34.50
CA SER A 244 -51.89 -42.99 34.73
C SER A 244 -52.77 -44.06 34.06
N HIS A 245 -52.52 -44.35 32.79
CA HIS A 245 -53.26 -45.38 32.04
C HIS A 245 -53.06 -46.77 32.66
N ARG A 246 -51.85 -47.07 33.17
CA ARG A 246 -51.58 -48.33 33.88
C ARG A 246 -52.38 -48.45 35.17
N VAL A 247 -52.54 -47.37 35.92
CA VAL A 247 -53.35 -47.36 37.15
C VAL A 247 -54.84 -47.51 36.82
N LEU A 248 -55.33 -46.81 35.79
CA LEU A 248 -56.73 -46.90 35.37
C LEU A 248 -57.08 -48.30 34.87
N LYS A 249 -56.22 -48.89 34.02
CA LYS A 249 -56.41 -50.26 33.51
C LYS A 249 -56.42 -51.32 34.61
N LYS A 250 -55.78 -51.08 35.76
CA LYS A 250 -55.86 -51.97 36.92
C LYS A 250 -57.19 -51.86 37.67
N ARG A 251 -57.84 -50.70 37.63
CA ARG A 251 -59.11 -50.44 38.32
C ARG A 251 -60.32 -50.80 37.46
N ASP A 252 -60.21 -50.55 36.16
CA ASP A 252 -61.21 -50.84 35.15
C ASP A 252 -60.53 -51.63 34.02
N PRO A 253 -60.74 -52.95 33.93
CA PRO A 253 -60.16 -53.78 32.88
C PRO A 253 -60.58 -53.38 31.45
N ASP A 254 -61.76 -52.80 31.29
CA ASP A 254 -62.31 -52.35 30.01
C ASP A 254 -61.88 -50.91 29.66
N PHE A 255 -61.02 -50.31 30.48
CA PHE A 255 -60.47 -48.98 30.27
C PHE A 255 -59.85 -48.81 28.88
N SER A 256 -60.25 -47.74 28.20
CA SER A 256 -59.53 -47.18 27.06
C SER A 256 -59.41 -45.67 27.21
N ALA A 257 -58.28 -45.11 26.74
CA ALA A 257 -58.03 -43.67 26.82
C ALA A 257 -59.14 -42.86 26.10
N ALA A 258 -59.58 -43.33 24.94
CA ALA A 258 -60.64 -42.69 24.16
C ALA A 258 -61.99 -42.65 24.90
N ALA A 259 -62.40 -43.75 25.54
CA ALA A 259 -63.67 -43.80 26.28
C ALA A 259 -63.71 -42.83 27.47
N TYR A 260 -62.55 -42.57 28.07
CA TYR A 260 -62.40 -41.63 29.19
C TYR A 260 -62.03 -40.20 28.72
N GLY A 261 -61.97 -39.93 27.41
CA GLY A 261 -61.56 -38.63 26.87
C GLY A 261 -60.11 -38.24 27.19
N LEU A 262 -59.26 -39.20 27.53
CA LEU A 262 -57.85 -38.98 27.85
C LEU A 262 -57.00 -38.94 26.58
N ALA A 263 -55.97 -38.10 26.61
CA ALA A 263 -55.00 -38.04 25.53
C ALA A 263 -54.29 -39.41 25.37
N PRO A 264 -54.12 -39.91 24.13
CA PRO A 264 -53.41 -41.15 23.90
C PRO A 264 -51.94 -41.02 24.36
N ILE A 265 -51.34 -42.15 24.70
CA ILE A 265 -49.90 -42.23 24.92
C ILE A 265 -49.24 -42.14 23.54
N PRO A 266 -48.32 -41.19 23.31
CA PRO A 266 -47.58 -41.13 22.05
C PRO A 266 -46.88 -42.46 21.78
N GLU A 267 -47.08 -43.03 20.59
CA GLU A 267 -46.47 -44.32 20.20
C GLU A 267 -44.94 -44.16 20.07
N GLU A 268 -44.50 -43.13 19.36
CA GLU A 268 -43.08 -42.83 19.14
C GLU A 268 -42.38 -42.43 20.46
N GLU A 269 -41.18 -42.95 20.68
CA GLU A 269 -40.32 -42.47 21.76
C GLU A 269 -39.73 -41.11 21.39
N PRO A 270 -39.75 -40.14 22.31
CA PRO A 270 -39.05 -38.88 22.06
C PRO A 270 -37.58 -39.16 21.73
N THR A 271 -37.10 -38.68 20.59
CA THR A 271 -35.70 -38.80 20.23
C THR A 271 -34.86 -37.82 21.04
N PRO A 272 -33.80 -38.26 21.73
CA PRO A 272 -32.90 -37.34 22.42
C PRO A 272 -32.17 -36.44 21.41
N PRO A 273 -31.95 -35.15 21.72
CA PRO A 273 -31.34 -34.20 20.80
C PRO A 273 -29.83 -34.42 20.58
N SER A 274 -29.18 -35.21 21.44
CA SER A 274 -27.77 -35.62 21.33
C SER A 274 -27.60 -37.05 21.88
N PRO A 275 -26.65 -37.83 21.35
CA PRO A 275 -26.36 -39.19 21.82
C PRO A 275 -25.80 -39.23 23.25
#